data_AF-A0A524CAD0-F1
#
_entry.id   AF-A0A524CAD0-F1
#
_cell.length_a   1.000
_cell.length_b   1.000
_cell.length_c   1.000
_cell.angle_alpha   90.00
_cell.angle_beta   90.00
_cell.angle_gamma   90.00
#
_symmetry.space_group_name_H-M   'P 1'
#
loop_
_entity.id
_entity.type
_entity.pdbx_description
1 polymer ?
#
loop_
_entity_poly.entity_id
_entity_poly.type
_entity_poly.pdbx_seq_one_letter_code
_entity_poly.pdbx_strand_id
1 'polypeptide(L)' 'MVVKEFAEQAQFLIISHREENIVNADRIYGVSMQESGITDIFSVDLEEEAKRLIEPEEAASKT' A
#
# COMPACT_ATOMS: atom_id res chain seq x y z
N MET A 1 9.44 -8.16 11.60
CA MET A 1 8.48 -7.41 12.45
C MET A 1 7.60 -8.44 13.12
N VAL A 2 7.47 -8.44 14.45
CA VAL A 2 6.69 -9.46 15.18
C VAL A 2 5.29 -9.66 14.56
N VAL A 3 4.62 -8.57 14.20
CA VAL A 3 3.30 -8.63 13.57
C VAL A 3 3.31 -9.32 12.21
N LYS A 4 4.40 -9.22 11.43
CA LYS A 4 4.55 -9.90 10.14
C LYS A 4 4.67 -11.42 10.30
N GLU A 5 5.31 -11.89 11.37
CA GLU A 5 5.39 -13.32 11.68
C GLU A 5 4.02 -13.90 12.06
N PHE A 6 3.21 -13.14 12.81
CA PHE A 6 1.84 -13.55 13.14
C PHE A 6 0.85 -13.38 11.97
N ALA A 7 1.19 -12.57 10.97
CA ALA A 7 0.32 -12.30 9.82
C ALA A 7 0.02 -13.56 8.98
N GLU A 8 0.88 -14.58 9.06
CA GLU A 8 0.64 -15.88 8.43
C GLU A 8 -0.53 -16.66 9.06
N GLN A 9 -0.86 -16.37 10.32
CA GLN A 9 -1.88 -17.08 11.08
C GLN A 9 -3.15 -16.26 11.30
N ALA A 10 -3.06 -14.93 11.20
CA ALA A 10 -4.18 -14.02 11.42
C ALA A 10 -4.03 -12.74 10.59
N GLN A 11 -5.14 -12.15 10.17
CA GLN A 11 -5.13 -10.87 9.47
C GLN A 11 -5.02 -9.71 10.45
N PHE A 12 -4.06 -8.81 10.23
CA PHE A 12 -3.87 -7.60 11.04
C PHE A 12 -4.33 -6.35 10.30
N LEU A 13 -5.08 -5.49 11.00
CA LEU A 13 -5.35 -4.12 10.59
C LEU A 13 -4.51 -3.19 11.47
N ILE A 14 -3.56 -2.49 10.86
CA ILE A 14 -2.61 -1.63 11.57
C ILE A 14 -2.84 -0.19 11.12
N ILE A 15 -3.12 0.70 12.08
CA ILE A 15 -3.17 2.14 11.85
C ILE A 15 -1.84 2.72 12.33
N SER A 16 -1.02 3.21 11.41
CA SER A 16 0.29 3.76 11.75
C SER A 16 0.75 4.84 10.77
N HIS A 17 1.50 5.80 11.29
CA HIS A 17 2.27 6.76 10.50
C HIS A 17 3.76 6.42 10.42
N ARG A 18 4.21 5.30 11.02
CA ARG A 18 5.63 4.91 11.01
C ARG A 18 6.00 4.28 9.67
N GLU A 19 6.99 4.84 8.99
CA GLU A 19 7.49 4.35 7.70
C GLU A 19 7.87 2.86 7.76
N GLU A 20 8.51 2.42 8.84
CA GLU A 20 8.85 1.00 9.04
C GLU A 20 7.63 0.07 8.93
N ASN A 21 6.46 0.49 9.43
CA ASN A 21 5.24 -0.31 9.35
C ASN A 21 4.63 -0.27 7.94
N ILE A 22 4.73 0.89 7.28
CA ILE A 22 4.22 1.13 5.93
C ILE A 22 5.00 0.26 4.92
N VAL A 23 6.34 0.24 5.01
CA VAL A 23 7.21 -0.56 4.13
C VAL A 23 7.04 -2.06 4.33
N ASN A 24 6.64 -2.50 5.53
CA ASN A 24 6.45 -3.92 5.84
C ASN A 24 5.01 -4.42 5.62
N ALA A 25 4.08 -3.57 5.21
CA ALA A 25 2.68 -3.91 4.99
C ALA A 25 2.44 -4.43 3.56
N ASP A 26 1.53 -5.38 3.41
CA ASP A 26 1.17 -5.94 2.09
C ASP A 26 0.29 -4.95 1.29
N ARG A 27 -0.63 -4.26 1.97
CA ARG A 27 -1.49 -3.22 1.38
C ARG A 27 -1.59 -2.01 2.29
N ILE A 28 -1.69 -0.84 1.70
CA ILE A 28 -1.86 0.42 2.42
C ILE A 28 -3.19 1.05 2.00
N TYR A 29 -3.98 1.43 2.99
CA TYR A 29 -5.14 2.29 2.80
C TYR A 29 -4.75 3.69 3.26
N GLY A 30 -4.50 4.57 2.31
CA GLY A 30 -4.31 5.98 2.58
C GLY A 30 -5.66 6.62 2.88
N VAL A 31 -5.69 7.40 3.95
CA VAL A 31 -6.88 8.10 4.41
C VAL A 31 -6.58 9.59 4.34
N SER A 32 -7.39 10.33 3.60
CA SER A 32 -7.27 11.79 3.51
C SER A 32 -8.60 12.46 3.83
N MET A 33 -8.53 13.72 4.23
CA MET A 33 -9.71 14.57 4.37
C MET A 33 -9.64 15.64 3.28
N GLN A 34 -10.50 15.51 2.26
CA GLN A 34 -10.59 16.50 1.17
C GLN A 34 -11.35 17.74 1.66
N GLU A 35 -12.40 17.52 2.45
CA GLU A 35 -13.19 18.56 3.10
C GLU A 35 -13.26 18.30 4.61
N SER A 36 -13.55 19.34 5.38
CA SER A 36 -13.65 19.22 6.84
C SER A 36 -14.75 18.23 7.22
N GLY A 37 -14.36 17.11 7.83
CA GLY A 37 -15.28 16.06 8.26
C GLY A 37 -15.66 15.04 7.19
N ILE A 38 -15.15 15.16 5.95
CA ILE A 38 -15.37 14.18 4.88
C ILE A 38 -14.05 13.46 4.58
N THR A 39 -14.01 12.18 4.95
CA THR A 39 -12.86 11.31 4.75
C THR A 39 -12.99 10.56 3.43
N ASP A 40 -11.91 10.57 2.64
CA ASP A 40 -11.75 9.77 1.44
C ASP A 40 -10.64 8.72 1.64
N ILE A 41 -10.84 7.53 1.08
CA ILE A 41 -9.96 6.37 1.28
C ILE A 41 -9.46 5.90 -0.08
N PHE A 42 -8.13 5.84 -0.23
CA PHE A 42 -7.46 5.31 -1.40
C PHE A 42 -6.63 4.09 -1.02
N SER A 43 -6.71 3.03 -1.84
CA SER A 43 -5.91 1.82 -1.64
C SER A 43 -4.69 1.86 -2.55
N VAL A 44 -3.52 1.58 -1.97
CA VAL A 44 -2.26 1.39 -2.69
C VAL A 44 -1.79 -0.03 -2.40
N ASP A 45 -1.58 -0.80 -3.45
CA ASP A 45 -0.93 -2.10 -3.39
C ASP A 45 0.55 -1.88 -3.72
N LEU A 46 1.42 -2.04 -2.72
CA LEU A 46 2.84 -1.74 -2.86
C LEU A 46 3.55 -2.73 -3.77
N GLU A 47 3.08 -3.98 -3.84
CA GLU A 47 3.68 -4.98 -4.73
C GLU A 47 3.36 -4.69 -6.19
N GLU A 48 2.13 -4.29 -6.48
CA GLU A 48 1.72 -3.81 -7.81
C GLU A 48 2.51 -2.57 -8.22
N GLU A 49 2.64 -1.59 -7.32
CA GLU A 49 3.35 -0.35 -7.64
C GLU A 49 4.85 -0.58 -7.83
N ALA A 50 5.46 -1.46 -7.02
CA ALA A 50 6.86 -1.87 -7.22
C ALA A 50 7.07 -2.55 -8.57
N LYS A 51 6.14 -3.40 -9.03
CA LYS A 51 6.21 -4.03 -10.37
C LYS A 51 6.16 -2.99 -11.49
N ARG A 52 5.24 -2.01 -11.42
CA ARG A 52 5.15 -0.92 -12.42
C ARG A 52 6.43 -0.09 -12.51
N LEU A 53 7.11 0.13 -11.40
CA LEU A 53 8.36 0.90 -11.36
C LEU A 53 9.57 0.12 -11.89
N ILE A 54 9.53 -1.22 -11.81
CA ILE A 54 10.61 -2.11 -12.25
C ILE A 54 10.45 -2.53 -13.72
N GLU A 55 9.23 -2.50 -14.25
CA GLU A 55 8.92 -2.72 -15.68
C GLU A 55 8.73 -1.37 -16.40
N PRO A 56 9.82 -0.69 -16.84
CA PRO A 56 9.65 0.49 -17.67
C PRO A 56 8.95 0.08 -18.97
N GLU A 57 7.94 0.86 -19.35
CA GLU A 57 7.09 0.66 -20.53
C GLU A 57 7.80 0.02 -21.76
N GLU A 58 7.58 -1.27 -21.99
CA GLU A 58 7.72 -1.89 -23.32
C GLU A 58 6.37 -1.97 -24.07
N ALA A 59 5.34 -1.26 -23.60
CA ALA A 59 3.99 -1.32 -24.18
C ALA A 59 3.58 -0.09 -25.02
N ALA A 60 4.42 0.93 -25.18
CA ALA A 60 4.14 2.09 -26.04
C ALA A 60 4.73 1.96 -27.46
N SER A 61 5.18 0.77 -27.87
CA SER A 61 5.58 0.49 -29.25
C SER A 61 4.84 -0.74 -29.79
N LYS A 62 3.53 -0.59 -29.98
CA LYS A 62 2.79 -1.36 -31.00
C LYS A 62 1.52 -0.62 -31.41
N THR A 63 1.69 0.09 -32.53
CA THR A 63 0.69 0.53 -33.53
C THR A 63 -0.09 1.80 -33.22
#